data_AF-A0A2G6VW92-F1
#
_entry.id   AF-A0A2G6VW92-F1
#
_cell.length_a   1.000
_cell.length_b   1.000
_cell.length_c   1.000
_cell.angle_alpha   90.00
_cell.angle_beta   90.00
_cell.angle_gamma   90.00
#
_symmetry.space_group_name_H-M   'P 1'
#
loop_
_entity.id
_entity.type
_entity.pdbx_description
1 polymer ?
#
loop_
_entity_poly.entity_id
_entity_poly.type
_entity_poly.pdbx_seq_one_letter_code
_entity_poly.pdbx_strand_id
1 'polypeptide(L)'
;MKNILFILIFLIFRNGLIAQEIPFSQEQWFKSGQKYLKKGKLEVAVSQFYMANKYGKNSDIQILARQKIDSLLPLIHKKIIKQWKGNWKMKELNYNPYPGTFSDHIRFEDDKIVFFKKDSDGKEIIIRSELIKFLPYDSFNIRNVAFKNSEIWSFGVGKKNSQKRLYPKLVRDSSGIRKILLDERGIIIDRKLRKRELKKEIYTFYVKAE
;
A
#
# COMPACT_ATOMS: atom_id res chain seq x y z
N MET A 1 -37.55 -17.11 -43.50
CA MET A 1 -37.61 -17.25 -42.02
C MET A 1 -36.62 -18.26 -41.42
N LYS A 2 -36.06 -19.23 -42.17
CA LYS A 2 -35.09 -20.20 -41.63
C LYS A 2 -33.70 -19.61 -41.27
N ASN A 3 -33.32 -18.46 -41.84
CA ASN A 3 -31.99 -17.86 -41.62
C ASN A 3 -31.92 -16.93 -40.40
N ILE A 4 -33.07 -16.49 -39.86
CA ILE A 4 -33.12 -15.63 -38.67
C ILE A 4 -32.87 -16.45 -37.39
N LEU A 5 -33.33 -17.70 -37.37
CA LEU A 5 -33.14 -18.62 -36.24
C LEU A 5 -31.65 -18.96 -36.03
N PHE A 6 -30.88 -19.07 -37.11
CA PHE A 6 -29.43 -19.36 -37.06
C PHE A 6 -28.62 -18.19 -36.49
N ILE A 7 -29.02 -16.94 -36.79
CA ILE A 7 -28.36 -15.73 -36.27
C ILE A 7 -28.66 -15.56 -34.77
N LEU A 8 -29.87 -15.88 -34.31
CA LEU A 8 -30.23 -15.85 -32.89
C LEU A 8 -29.49 -16.92 -32.08
N ILE A 9 -29.33 -18.14 -32.60
CA ILE A 9 -28.54 -19.19 -31.94
C ILE A 9 -27.06 -18.78 -31.86
N PHE A 10 -26.49 -18.20 -32.92
CA PHE A 10 -25.09 -17.74 -32.91
C PHE A 10 -24.83 -16.56 -31.94
N LEU A 11 -25.83 -15.70 -31.72
CA LEU A 11 -25.76 -14.59 -30.76
C LEU A 11 -25.86 -15.07 -29.30
N ILE A 12 -26.58 -16.15 -29.02
CA ILE A 12 -26.66 -16.74 -27.67
C ILE A 12 -25.34 -17.46 -27.32
N PHE A 13 -24.67 -18.09 -28.28
CA PHE A 13 -23.38 -18.77 -28.04
C PHE A 13 -22.18 -17.82 -27.89
N ARG A 14 -22.21 -16.60 -28.45
CA ARG A 14 -21.08 -15.64 -28.31
C ARG A 14 -21.00 -14.94 -26.95
N ASN A 15 -22.08 -14.89 -26.17
CA ASN A 15 -22.06 -14.25 -24.85
C ASN A 15 -21.58 -15.19 -23.73
N GLY A 16 -21.33 -16.47 -24.01
CA GLY A 16 -20.92 -17.46 -23.02
C GLY A 16 -19.41 -17.64 -22.84
N LEU A 17 -18.57 -17.02 -23.67
CA LEU A 17 -17.11 -17.25 -23.67
C LEU A 17 -16.36 -15.92 -23.72
N ILE A 18 -16.24 -15.29 -22.54
CA ILE A 18 -15.05 -14.67 -21.92
C ILE A 18 -15.60 -13.95 -20.66
N ALA A 19 -16.15 -14.70 -19.71
CA ALA A 19 -16.00 -14.30 -18.33
C ALA A 19 -14.65 -14.89 -17.92
N GLN A 20 -13.63 -14.07 -17.68
CA GLN A 20 -12.46 -14.55 -16.96
C GLN A 20 -12.98 -15.02 -15.60
N GLU A 21 -13.14 -16.34 -15.42
CA GLU A 21 -13.35 -16.91 -14.10
C GLU A 21 -12.19 -16.42 -13.25
N ILE A 22 -12.50 -15.59 -12.25
CA ILE A 22 -11.53 -15.25 -11.23
C ILE A 22 -11.14 -16.60 -10.62
N PRO A 23 -9.87 -17.03 -10.69
CA PRO A 23 -9.47 -18.41 -10.43
C PRO A 23 -9.66 -18.83 -8.96
N PHE A 24 -10.18 -17.95 -8.12
CA PHE A 24 -10.48 -18.19 -6.72
C PHE A 24 -11.92 -17.81 -6.38
N SER A 25 -12.68 -18.78 -5.86
CA SER A 25 -13.99 -18.54 -5.28
C SER A 25 -13.89 -17.76 -3.96
N GLN A 26 -15.00 -17.13 -3.56
CA GLN A 26 -15.10 -16.43 -2.28
C GLN A 26 -14.67 -17.31 -1.09
N GLU A 27 -15.10 -18.57 -1.09
CA GLU A 27 -14.72 -19.57 -0.08
C GLU A 27 -13.22 -19.84 -0.05
N GLN A 28 -12.58 -19.96 -1.21
CA GLN A 28 -11.16 -20.26 -1.28
C GLN A 28 -10.32 -19.10 -0.71
N TRP A 29 -10.71 -17.85 -1.00
CA TRP A 29 -10.11 -16.68 -0.36
C TRP A 29 -10.28 -16.70 1.15
N PHE A 30 -11.49 -17.01 1.63
CA PHE A 30 -11.77 -17.07 3.07
C PHE A 30 -10.96 -18.17 3.78
N LYS A 31 -10.95 -19.40 3.24
CA LYS A 31 -10.15 -20.54 3.75
C LYS A 31 -8.66 -20.22 3.73
N SER A 32 -8.17 -19.54 2.68
CA SER A 32 -6.79 -19.05 2.60
C SER A 32 -6.47 -18.05 3.71
N GLY A 33 -7.37 -17.08 3.97
CA GLY A 33 -7.24 -16.12 5.06
C GLY A 33 -7.13 -16.80 6.43
N GLN A 34 -7.97 -17.80 6.70
CA GLN A 34 -7.88 -18.59 7.93
C GLN A 34 -6.54 -19.33 8.06
N LYS A 35 -6.04 -19.93 6.97
CA LYS A 35 -4.73 -20.60 6.96
C LYS A 35 -3.59 -19.64 7.29
N TYR A 36 -3.60 -18.42 6.75
CA TYR A 36 -2.58 -17.41 7.06
C TYR A 36 -2.71 -16.85 8.47
N LEU A 37 -3.94 -16.69 8.96
CA LEU A 37 -4.21 -16.26 10.32
C LEU A 37 -3.63 -17.26 11.35
N LYS A 38 -3.87 -18.57 11.15
CA LYS A 38 -3.29 -19.64 11.99
C LYS A 38 -1.76 -19.62 12.00
N LYS A 39 -1.13 -19.14 10.92
CA LYS A 39 0.33 -18.99 10.81
C LYS A 39 0.86 -17.65 11.36
N GLY A 40 0.00 -16.81 11.96
CA GLY A 40 0.38 -15.48 12.47
C GLY A 40 0.68 -14.45 11.38
N LYS A 41 0.43 -14.75 10.10
CA LYS A 41 0.70 -13.88 8.94
C LYS A 41 -0.44 -12.90 8.71
N LEU A 42 -0.61 -11.96 9.65
CA LEU A 42 -1.80 -11.10 9.75
C LEU A 42 -2.07 -10.26 8.49
N GLU A 43 -1.04 -9.58 7.94
CA GLU A 43 -1.21 -8.74 6.74
C GLU A 43 -1.68 -9.55 5.53
N VAL A 44 -1.14 -10.77 5.37
CA VAL A 44 -1.55 -11.68 4.31
C VAL A 44 -2.97 -12.18 4.56
N ALA A 45 -3.30 -12.57 5.80
CA ALA A 45 -4.64 -13.02 6.15
C ALA A 45 -5.71 -11.95 5.85
N VAL A 46 -5.46 -10.69 6.23
CA VAL A 46 -6.35 -9.56 5.94
C VAL A 46 -6.49 -9.32 4.44
N SER A 47 -5.42 -9.50 3.65
CA SER A 47 -5.51 -9.46 2.19
C SER A 47 -6.43 -10.51 1.61
N GLN A 48 -6.35 -11.75 2.11
CA GLN A 48 -7.23 -12.82 1.65
C GLN A 48 -8.69 -12.59 2.07
N PHE A 49 -8.93 -12.15 3.31
CA PHE A 49 -10.28 -11.80 3.75
C PHE A 49 -10.85 -10.61 2.97
N TYR A 50 -10.03 -9.62 2.62
CA TYR A 50 -10.47 -8.52 1.75
C TYR A 50 -10.96 -9.02 0.39
N MET A 51 -10.24 -9.97 -0.22
CA MET A 51 -10.69 -10.60 -1.47
C MET A 51 -12.01 -11.35 -1.28
N ALA A 52 -12.16 -12.13 -0.21
CA ALA A 52 -13.43 -12.79 0.12
C ALA A 52 -14.59 -11.79 0.34
N ASN A 53 -14.33 -10.66 0.97
CA ASN A 53 -15.32 -9.60 1.18
C ASN A 53 -15.72 -8.90 -0.14
N LYS A 54 -14.76 -8.71 -1.05
CA LYS A 54 -14.97 -7.98 -2.31
C LYS A 54 -15.76 -8.77 -3.36
N TYR A 55 -15.58 -10.10 -3.42
CA TYR A 55 -16.07 -10.93 -4.53
C TYR A 55 -17.33 -11.75 -4.25
N GLY A 56 -17.97 -11.62 -3.08
CA GLY A 56 -19.31 -12.16 -2.85
C GLY A 56 -20.20 -11.13 -2.18
N LYS A 57 -21.20 -10.65 -2.91
CA LYS A 57 -22.17 -9.69 -2.37
C LYS A 57 -23.19 -10.46 -1.52
N ASN A 58 -23.45 -9.96 -0.31
CA ASN A 58 -24.54 -10.39 0.58
C ASN A 58 -24.50 -11.88 0.99
N SER A 59 -23.31 -12.46 1.11
CA SER A 59 -23.15 -13.83 1.64
C SER A 59 -22.66 -13.81 3.09
N ASP A 60 -22.93 -14.88 3.84
CA ASP A 60 -22.40 -15.06 5.21
C ASP A 60 -20.88 -14.98 5.24
N ILE A 61 -20.22 -15.48 4.19
CA ILE A 61 -18.75 -15.42 4.04
C ILE A 61 -18.28 -13.97 3.94
N GLN A 62 -19.04 -13.10 3.25
CA GLN A 62 -18.72 -11.68 3.17
C GLN A 62 -18.75 -11.03 4.56
N ILE A 63 -19.84 -11.27 5.29
CA ILE A 63 -20.05 -10.72 6.65
C ILE A 63 -18.92 -11.18 7.57
N LEU A 64 -18.61 -12.47 7.55
CA LEU A 64 -17.52 -13.05 8.34
C LEU A 64 -16.16 -12.50 7.94
N ALA A 65 -15.88 -12.35 6.64
CA ALA A 65 -14.64 -11.77 6.15
C ALA A 65 -14.48 -10.32 6.63
N ARG A 66 -15.53 -9.51 6.54
CA ARG A 66 -15.55 -8.13 7.02
C ARG A 66 -15.22 -8.06 8.52
N GLN A 67 -15.91 -8.87 9.34
CA GLN A 67 -15.65 -8.95 10.78
C GLN A 67 -14.19 -9.35 11.08
N LYS A 68 -13.62 -10.29 10.32
CA LYS A 68 -12.21 -10.67 10.47
C LYS A 68 -11.26 -9.52 10.11
N ILE A 69 -11.54 -8.74 9.06
CA ILE A 69 -10.75 -7.57 8.70
C ILE A 69 -10.79 -6.54 9.83
N ASP A 70 -12.00 -6.18 10.28
CA ASP A 70 -12.22 -5.15 11.31
C ASP A 70 -11.53 -5.51 12.63
N SER A 71 -11.51 -6.80 13.00
CA SER A 71 -10.79 -7.29 14.19
C SER A 71 -9.27 -7.25 14.04
N LEU A 72 -8.74 -7.50 12.84
CA LEU A 72 -7.29 -7.64 12.61
C LEU A 72 -6.59 -6.31 12.33
N LEU A 73 -7.28 -5.32 11.73
CA LEU A 73 -6.68 -4.05 11.36
C LEU A 73 -6.06 -3.28 12.53
N PRO A 74 -6.71 -3.12 13.70
CA PRO A 74 -6.10 -2.41 14.84
C PRO A 74 -4.78 -3.05 15.29
N LEU A 75 -4.70 -4.38 15.29
CA LEU A 75 -3.48 -5.12 15.64
C LEU A 75 -2.37 -4.90 14.61
N ILE A 76 -2.71 -4.88 13.32
CA ILE A 76 -1.77 -4.62 12.24
C ILE A 76 -1.28 -3.17 12.29
N HIS A 77 -2.17 -2.19 12.44
CA HIS A 77 -1.83 -0.78 12.54
C HIS A 77 -0.89 -0.50 13.72
N LYS A 78 -1.13 -1.12 14.88
CA LYS A 78 -0.20 -1.02 16.03
C LYS A 78 1.20 -1.56 15.70
N LYS A 79 1.29 -2.68 14.95
CA LYS A 79 2.57 -3.23 14.48
C LYS A 79 3.25 -2.30 13.47
N ILE A 80 2.49 -1.71 12.55
CA ILE A 80 2.98 -0.76 11.55
C ILE A 80 3.53 0.50 12.24
N ILE A 81 2.78 1.11 13.16
CA ILE A 81 3.23 2.27 13.93
C ILE A 81 4.53 1.94 14.67
N LYS A 82 4.61 0.77 15.32
CA LYS A 82 5.84 0.32 15.99
C LYS A 82 7.04 0.22 15.04
N GLN A 83 6.84 -0.16 13.77
CA GLN A 83 7.90 -0.18 12.76
C GLN A 83 8.34 1.23 12.35
N TRP A 84 7.40 2.19 12.32
CA TRP A 84 7.67 3.57 11.96
C TRP A 84 8.28 4.38 13.12
N LYS A 85 7.93 4.09 14.37
CA LYS A 85 8.26 4.89 15.56
C LYS A 85 9.72 5.31 15.68
N GLY A 86 9.96 6.59 16.00
CA GLY A 86 11.25 7.23 16.25
C GLY A 86 11.69 8.19 15.14
N ASN A 87 12.94 8.65 15.21
CA ASN A 87 13.50 9.67 14.32
C ASN A 87 14.00 9.08 13.00
N TRP A 88 13.84 9.86 11.94
CA TRP A 88 14.35 9.53 10.61
C TRP A 88 14.91 10.77 9.94
N LYS A 89 16.05 10.62 9.28
CA LYS A 89 16.74 11.66 8.52
C LYS A 89 16.70 11.32 7.04
N MET A 90 16.32 12.29 6.21
CA MET A 90 16.25 12.15 4.77
C MET A 90 17.66 11.90 4.23
N LYS A 91 17.77 10.91 3.36
CA LYS A 91 18.95 10.66 2.54
C LYS A 91 18.55 10.94 1.10
N GLU A 92 18.87 12.15 0.66
CA GLU A 92 18.66 12.55 -0.72
C GLU A 92 19.51 11.68 -1.65
N LEU A 93 18.87 11.22 -2.71
CA LEU A 93 19.51 10.55 -3.82
C LEU A 93 19.20 11.30 -5.11
N ASN A 94 19.75 10.81 -6.22
CA ASN A 94 19.65 11.42 -7.56
C ASN A 94 18.23 11.79 -7.99
N TYR A 95 17.18 11.15 -7.43
CA TYR A 95 15.81 11.48 -7.74
C TYR A 95 14.94 11.59 -6.48
N ASN A 96 14.35 12.77 -6.28
CA ASN A 96 13.26 12.97 -5.33
C ASN A 96 11.92 12.95 -6.10
N PRO A 97 11.08 11.92 -5.95
CA PRO A 97 9.80 11.84 -6.65
C PRO A 97 8.80 12.92 -6.23
N TYR A 98 9.01 13.56 -5.07
CA TYR A 98 8.09 14.53 -4.49
C TYR A 98 8.88 15.74 -3.93
N PRO A 99 9.48 16.57 -4.81
CA PRO A 99 10.28 17.73 -4.40
C PRO A 99 9.44 18.71 -3.58
N GLY A 100 10.04 19.33 -2.56
CA GLY A 100 9.38 20.28 -1.66
C GLY A 100 8.31 19.68 -0.75
N THR A 101 8.03 18.38 -0.86
CA THR A 101 7.00 17.71 -0.06
C THR A 101 7.55 17.09 1.22
N PHE A 102 8.86 16.84 1.26
CA PHE A 102 9.56 16.21 2.38
C PHE A 102 10.34 17.22 3.20
N SER A 103 10.30 17.08 4.52
CA SER A 103 11.27 17.69 5.42
C SER A 103 12.51 16.83 5.56
N ASP A 104 13.63 17.47 5.90
CA ASP A 104 14.91 16.79 6.18
C ASP A 104 14.80 15.74 7.27
N HIS A 105 13.93 15.97 8.25
CA HIS A 105 13.71 15.05 9.36
C HIS A 105 12.22 14.79 9.59
N ILE A 106 11.90 13.56 9.95
CA ILE A 106 10.57 13.16 10.40
C ILE A 106 10.68 12.32 11.67
N ARG A 107 9.76 12.55 12.61
CA ARG A 107 9.62 11.77 13.84
C ARG A 107 8.24 11.14 13.86
N PHE A 108 8.19 9.81 13.98
CA PHE A 108 6.95 9.09 14.24
C PHE A 108 6.79 8.87 15.74
N GLU A 109 5.68 9.34 16.27
CA GLU A 109 5.21 9.07 17.63
C GLU A 109 4.08 8.02 17.57
N ASP A 110 3.40 7.76 18.68
CA ASP A 110 2.39 6.71 18.73
C ASP A 110 1.13 7.06 17.91
N ASP A 111 0.79 8.34 17.79
CA ASP A 111 -0.43 8.82 17.15
C ASP A 111 -0.20 9.93 16.11
N LYS A 112 1.03 10.42 15.95
CA LYS A 112 1.35 11.54 15.04
C LYS A 112 2.71 11.40 14.35
N ILE A 113 2.84 12.15 13.26
CA ILE A 113 4.07 12.36 12.50
C ILE A 113 4.45 13.82 12.63
N VAL A 114 5.70 14.09 12.99
CA VAL A 114 6.26 15.43 13.11
C VAL A 114 7.31 15.61 12.02
N PHE A 115 7.14 16.63 11.19
CA PHE A 115 8.08 17.05 10.15
C PHE A 115 8.85 18.25 10.69
N PHE A 116 10.17 18.20 10.68
CA PHE A 116 11.01 19.25 11.26
C PHE A 116 12.34 19.39 10.50
N LYS A 117 12.98 20.53 10.73
CA LYS A 117 14.38 20.77 10.36
C LYS A 117 15.19 21.06 11.63
N LYS A 118 16.51 21.03 11.52
CA LYS A 118 17.41 21.52 12.57
C LYS A 118 18.04 22.83 12.09
N ASP A 119 18.14 23.82 12.97
CA ASP A 119 18.91 25.03 12.68
C ASP A 119 20.44 24.79 12.82
N SER A 120 21.23 25.85 12.69
CA SER A 120 22.69 25.80 12.82
C SER A 120 23.17 25.26 14.17
N ASP A 121 22.37 25.46 15.22
CA ASP A 121 22.68 25.05 16.59
C ASP A 121 22.11 23.64 16.91
N GLY A 122 21.50 23.00 15.91
CA GLY A 122 20.92 21.66 16.03
C GLY A 122 19.54 21.63 16.68
N LYS A 123 18.92 22.78 16.96
CA LYS A 123 17.60 22.88 17.57
C LYS A 123 16.50 22.52 16.57
N GLU A 124 15.52 21.75 17.03
CA GLU A 124 14.38 21.32 16.21
C GLU A 124 13.44 22.49 15.93
N ILE A 125 13.19 22.77 14.65
CA ILE A 125 12.15 23.69 14.17
C ILE A 125 11.06 22.85 13.51
N ILE A 126 9.90 22.76 14.16
CA ILE A 126 8.74 22.02 13.66
C ILE A 126 8.18 22.75 12.44
N ILE A 127 8.08 22.03 11.32
CA ILE A 127 7.51 22.51 10.06
C ILE A 127 6.03 22.15 9.98
N ARG A 128 5.69 20.92 10.36
CA ARG A 128 4.33 20.37 10.24
C ARG A 128 4.14 19.22 11.23
N SER A 129 2.92 19.03 11.74
CA SER A 129 2.56 17.86 12.53
C SER A 129 1.18 17.33 12.12
N GLU A 130 1.09 16.02 11.92
CA GLU A 130 -0.09 15.34 11.40
C GLU A 130 -0.46 14.14 12.26
N LEU A 131 -1.75 13.94 12.52
CA LEU A 131 -2.22 12.72 13.17
C LEU A 131 -2.14 11.53 12.21
N ILE A 132 -1.75 10.37 12.73
CA ILE A 132 -1.75 9.11 11.99
C ILE A 132 -3.19 8.61 11.90
N LYS A 133 -3.84 8.88 10.77
CA LYS A 133 -5.20 8.39 10.49
C LYS A 133 -5.17 7.39 9.34
N PHE A 134 -5.22 6.11 9.66
CA PHE A 134 -5.30 5.06 8.64
C PHE A 134 -6.60 5.19 7.84
N LEU A 135 -6.52 4.94 6.54
CA LEU A 135 -7.71 4.91 5.70
C LEU A 135 -8.53 3.62 5.90
N PRO A 136 -9.85 3.68 5.66
CA PRO A 136 -10.65 2.49 5.44
C PRO A 136 -10.06 1.61 4.32
N TYR A 137 -10.31 0.30 4.39
CA TYR A 137 -9.70 -0.69 3.50
C TYR A 137 -10.35 -0.81 2.12
N ASP A 138 -11.16 0.17 1.69
CA ASP A 138 -11.90 0.15 0.41
C ASP A 138 -10.98 0.04 -0.82
N SER A 139 -9.75 0.56 -0.71
CA SER A 139 -8.70 0.41 -1.72
C SER A 139 -7.50 -0.32 -1.13
N PHE A 140 -7.70 -1.57 -0.66
CA PHE A 140 -6.76 -2.41 0.09
C PHE A 140 -5.29 -1.96 0.13
N ASN A 141 -5.01 -0.98 0.98
CA ASN A 141 -3.67 -0.60 1.37
C ASN A 141 -3.71 -0.15 2.83
N ILE A 142 -3.42 -1.10 3.70
CA ILE A 142 -3.45 -0.97 5.16
C ILE A 142 -2.32 -0.09 5.72
N ARG A 143 -1.47 0.47 4.85
CA ARG A 143 -0.36 1.38 5.22
C ARG A 143 -0.64 2.83 4.82
N ASN A 144 -1.77 3.10 4.19
CA ASN A 144 -2.14 4.45 3.81
C ASN A 144 -2.64 5.24 5.04
N VAL A 145 -2.12 6.45 5.19
CA VAL A 145 -2.56 7.42 6.19
C VAL A 145 -3.01 8.70 5.50
N ALA A 146 -4.06 9.32 6.02
CA ALA A 146 -4.58 10.60 5.54
C ALA A 146 -4.16 11.74 6.47
N PHE A 147 -3.71 12.84 5.87
CA PHE A 147 -3.37 14.06 6.60
C PHE A 147 -4.50 15.09 6.54
N LYS A 148 -4.42 16.13 7.39
CA LYS A 148 -5.45 17.18 7.47
C LYS A 148 -5.67 17.92 6.15
N ASN A 149 -4.62 18.04 5.33
CA ASN A 149 -4.69 18.68 4.01
C ASN A 149 -5.14 17.74 2.88
N SER A 150 -5.81 16.63 3.21
CA SER A 150 -6.33 15.63 2.27
C SER A 150 -5.30 14.79 1.51
N GLU A 151 -4.00 15.01 1.75
CA GLU A 151 -2.95 14.12 1.25
C GLU A 151 -3.11 12.70 1.79
N ILE A 152 -2.76 11.72 0.96
CA ILE A 152 -2.65 10.32 1.36
C ILE A 152 -1.21 9.87 1.17
N TRP A 153 -0.62 9.33 2.24
CA TRP A 153 0.74 8.84 2.27
C TRP A 153 0.80 7.36 2.61
N SER A 154 1.79 6.66 2.06
CA SER A 154 2.16 5.30 2.44
C SER A 154 3.62 5.26 2.84
N PHE A 155 3.92 4.62 3.96
CA PHE A 155 5.30 4.48 4.45
C PHE A 155 5.72 3.01 4.51
N GLY A 156 6.69 2.63 3.67
CA GLY A 156 7.30 1.29 3.69
C GLY A 156 8.55 1.28 4.57
N VAL A 157 8.74 0.26 5.41
CA VAL A 157 10.00 0.05 6.13
C VAL A 157 10.77 -1.12 5.53
N GLY A 158 12.05 -0.93 5.28
CA GLY A 158 12.95 -1.98 4.80
C GLY A 158 14.31 -1.95 5.51
N LYS A 159 15.12 -2.97 5.26
CA LYS A 159 16.52 -3.05 5.71
C LYS A 159 17.40 -3.34 4.51
N LYS A 160 18.48 -2.57 4.33
CA LYS A 160 19.51 -2.82 3.31
C LYS A 160 20.86 -2.37 3.84
N ASN A 161 21.87 -3.22 3.67
CA ASN A 161 23.22 -3.04 4.22
C ASN A 161 23.19 -2.69 5.72
N SER A 162 22.45 -3.47 6.51
CA SER A 162 22.24 -3.27 7.95
C SER A 162 21.49 -1.99 8.37
N GLN A 163 21.25 -1.05 7.47
CA GLN A 163 20.54 0.20 7.75
C GLN A 163 19.02 0.03 7.61
N LYS A 164 18.27 0.46 8.63
CA LYS A 164 16.80 0.59 8.55
C LYS A 164 16.44 1.81 7.73
N ARG A 165 15.45 1.65 6.85
CA ARG A 165 15.03 2.67 5.90
C ARG A 165 13.52 2.80 5.85
N LEU A 166 13.07 4.03 5.66
CA LEU A 166 11.68 4.37 5.45
C LEU A 166 11.52 4.94 4.04
N TYR A 167 10.59 4.37 3.29
CA TYR A 167 10.27 4.73 1.92
C TYR A 167 8.91 5.42 1.92
N PRO A 168 8.89 6.76 1.91
CA PRO A 168 7.64 7.51 1.79
C PRO A 168 7.12 7.45 0.36
N LYS A 169 5.80 7.37 0.22
CA LYS A 169 5.11 7.44 -1.07
C LYS A 169 3.89 8.33 -0.94
N LEU A 170 3.86 9.43 -1.67
CA LEU A 170 2.65 10.21 -1.86
C LEU A 170 1.71 9.40 -2.77
N VAL A 171 0.53 9.07 -2.28
CA VAL A 171 -0.49 8.33 -3.01
C VAL A 171 -1.50 9.28 -3.63
N ARG A 172 -1.85 10.36 -2.92
CA ARG A 172 -2.75 11.41 -3.38
C ARG A 172 -2.28 12.74 -2.81
N ASP A 173 -2.16 13.77 -3.64
CA ASP A 173 -1.80 15.11 -3.19
C ASP A 173 -2.99 15.89 -2.61
N SER A 174 -2.74 17.10 -2.12
CA SER A 174 -3.75 17.99 -1.54
C SER A 174 -4.82 18.44 -2.53
N SER A 175 -4.54 18.41 -3.84
CA SER A 175 -5.52 18.69 -4.90
C SER A 175 -6.42 17.50 -5.23
N GLY A 176 -6.14 16.33 -4.64
CA GLY A 176 -6.88 15.09 -4.89
C GLY A 176 -6.31 14.25 -6.03
N ILE A 177 -5.22 14.68 -6.68
CA ILE A 177 -4.60 13.95 -7.79
C ILE A 177 -3.82 12.76 -7.25
N ARG A 178 -4.13 11.57 -7.77
CA ARG A 178 -3.40 10.34 -7.46
C ARG A 178 -2.00 10.39 -8.08
N LYS A 179 -0.98 10.09 -7.29
CA LYS A 179 0.40 9.98 -7.80
C LYS A 179 0.77 8.52 -7.98
N ILE A 180 1.39 8.22 -9.12
CA ILE A 180 1.95 6.91 -9.44
C ILE A 180 3.41 7.15 -9.80
N LEU A 181 4.30 6.51 -9.03
CA LEU A 181 5.71 6.48 -9.35
C LEU A 181 5.98 5.24 -10.20
N LEU A 182 6.38 5.45 -11.45
CA LEU A 182 6.82 4.40 -12.35
C LEU A 182 8.34 4.29 -12.29
N ASP A 183 8.85 3.10 -11.98
CA ASP A 183 10.27 2.79 -12.09
C ASP A 183 10.53 2.14 -13.45
N GLU A 184 10.95 2.96 -14.42
CA GLU A 184 11.20 2.54 -15.81
C GLU A 184 12.28 1.45 -15.91
N ARG A 185 13.13 1.27 -14.90
CA ARG A 185 14.08 0.16 -14.89
C ARG A 185 13.37 -1.19 -14.88
N GLY A 186 12.13 -1.24 -14.39
CA GLY A 186 11.27 -2.42 -14.42
C GLY A 186 10.90 -2.89 -15.83
N ILE A 187 10.93 -2.00 -16.84
CA ILE A 187 10.57 -2.34 -18.22
C ILE A 187 11.78 -2.72 -19.10
N ILE A 188 13.02 -2.68 -18.55
CA ILE A 188 14.22 -3.13 -19.26
C ILE A 188 14.03 -4.59 -19.68
N ILE A 189 14.12 -4.87 -20.99
CA ILE A 189 13.89 -6.20 -21.57
C ILE A 189 14.96 -7.19 -21.10
N ASP A 190 16.24 -6.80 -21.19
CA ASP A 190 17.34 -7.63 -20.72
C ASP A 190 17.22 -7.90 -19.21
N ARG A 191 17.03 -9.16 -18.85
CA ARG A 191 16.80 -9.59 -17.47
C ARG A 191 18.00 -9.35 -16.56
N LYS A 192 19.23 -9.54 -17.05
CA LYS A 192 20.47 -9.37 -16.25
C LYS A 192 20.70 -7.89 -15.98
N LEU A 193 20.56 -7.05 -17.02
CA LEU A 193 20.63 -5.61 -16.93
C LEU A 193 19.54 -5.08 -16.00
N ARG A 194 18.26 -5.46 -16.21
CA ARG A 194 17.14 -5.09 -15.35
C ARG A 194 17.43 -5.39 -13.88
N LYS A 195 17.90 -6.62 -13.58
CA LYS A 195 18.25 -7.02 -12.21
C LYS A 195 19.40 -6.18 -11.63
N ARG A 196 20.39 -5.81 -12.44
CA ARG A 196 21.50 -4.94 -12.03
C ARG A 196 21.02 -3.52 -11.74
N GLU A 197 20.21 -2.95 -12.63
CA GLU A 197 19.70 -1.58 -12.50
C GLU A 197 18.72 -1.44 -11.34
N LEU A 198 17.82 -2.41 -11.13
CA LEU A 198 16.88 -2.42 -9.99
C LEU A 198 17.55 -2.56 -8.61
N LYS A 199 18.81 -3.05 -8.55
CA LYS A 199 19.58 -3.07 -7.30
C LYS A 199 20.05 -1.69 -6.87
N LYS A 200 20.18 -0.76 -7.81
CA LYS A 200 20.58 0.63 -7.53
C LYS A 200 19.46 1.34 -6.79
N GLU A 201 19.81 2.13 -5.79
CA GLU A 201 18.85 3.07 -5.20
C GLU A 201 18.92 4.38 -5.95
N ILE A 202 17.76 4.85 -6.39
CA ILE A 202 17.63 6.14 -7.09
C ILE A 202 16.65 7.06 -6.37
N TYR A 203 15.72 6.50 -5.60
CA TYR A 203 14.68 7.24 -4.90
C TYR A 203 15.18 7.69 -3.53
N THR A 204 14.99 8.97 -3.25
CA THR A 204 15.16 9.53 -1.90
C THR A 204 14.35 8.73 -0.87
N PHE A 205 14.96 8.46 0.28
CA PHE A 205 14.37 7.72 1.39
C PHE A 205 14.85 8.29 2.72
N TYR A 206 14.29 7.84 3.84
CA TYR A 206 14.81 8.19 5.15
C TYR A 206 15.59 7.05 5.79
N VAL A 207 16.65 7.41 6.50
CA VAL A 207 17.46 6.53 7.34
C VAL A 207 17.05 6.73 8.79
N LYS A 208 17.02 5.66 9.58
CA LYS A 208 16.78 5.77 11.03
C LYS A 208 17.87 6.62 11.66
N ALA A 209 17.50 7.74 12.28
CA ALA A 209 18.43 8.54 13.06
C ALA A 209 18.57 7.90 14.45
N GLU A 210 19.79 7.94 14.98
CA GLU A 210 20.09 7.56 16.38
C GLU A 210 19.43 8.54 17.36
#